data_AF-A8XGT6-F1
#
_entry.id   AF-A8XGT6-F1
#
_cell.length_a   1.000
_cell.length_b   1.000
_cell.length_c   1.000
_cell.angle_alpha   90.00
_cell.angle_beta   90.00
_cell.angle_gamma   90.00
#
_symmetry.space_group_name_H-M   'P 1'
#
loop_
_entity.id
_entity.type
_entity.pdbx_description
1 polymer ?
#
loop_
_entity_poly.entity_id
_entity_poly.type
_entity_poly.pdbx_seq_one_letter_code
_entity_poly.pdbx_strand_id
1 'polypeptide(L)'
;MVIEVPSFLLVIYATIKSPFHYNLTFIGLFMLLGYYFFLVGRFITCLYEIGIFSLKEQNDGNEIYPLPLIVSSLMQFFYMGCACGISLAIAFERFFATYYVDTYEKQKRKWISLLVCCELTFACGISAIIIVFDFLPISIMAFLGVFISCASFFFYLVLFIMNKRRLQTIQQERVDDVYTLSVRFQLSENLKVMTLLRNVVIFSGVNNFVMAFILTFYMSKSFKETHPVACLYLHFAFNFCVIIYSFLMLIIMVFSVKQYRVYFFSLRFVRVVMYPLVGRCFQGEFSQQQTQQLTIRDETNCYFDNLSSQWDAKFEVVNKQ
;
A
#
# COMPACT_ATOMS: atom_id res chain seq x y z
N MET A 1 4.87 -20.02 3.29
CA MET A 1 4.53 -19.84 4.72
C MET A 1 5.73 -19.80 5.66
N VAL A 2 6.40 -20.89 6.05
CA VAL A 2 7.42 -20.84 7.14
C VAL A 2 8.60 -19.90 6.84
N ILE A 3 9.06 -19.85 5.58
CA ILE A 3 10.15 -18.96 5.14
C ILE A 3 9.71 -17.48 5.06
N GLU A 4 8.40 -17.21 4.97
CA GLU A 4 7.86 -15.85 4.82
C GLU A 4 7.59 -15.16 6.16
N VAL A 5 7.50 -15.91 7.27
CA VAL A 5 7.26 -15.32 8.59
C VAL A 5 8.36 -14.34 9.01
N PRO A 6 9.67 -14.65 8.87
CA PRO A 6 10.73 -13.71 9.25
C PRO A 6 10.79 -12.45 8.37
N SER A 7 10.59 -12.59 7.06
CA SER A 7 10.56 -11.43 6.15
C SER A 7 9.35 -10.54 6.44
N PHE A 8 8.20 -11.13 6.77
CA PHE A 8 6.99 -10.41 7.14
C PHE A 8 7.11 -9.68 8.48
N LEU A 9 7.70 -10.31 9.52
CA LEU A 9 7.97 -9.65 10.80
C LEU A 9 8.89 -8.44 10.61
N LEU A 10 9.87 -8.55 9.71
CA LEU A 10 10.74 -7.43 9.37
C LEU A 10 9.99 -6.32 8.63
N VAL A 11 9.05 -6.66 7.73
CA VAL A 11 8.20 -5.66 7.07
C VAL A 11 7.28 -4.97 8.07
N ILE A 12 6.66 -5.70 9.00
CA ILE A 12 5.86 -5.10 10.09
C ILE A 12 6.72 -4.16 10.92
N TYR A 13 7.91 -4.61 11.33
CA TYR A 13 8.83 -3.79 12.11
C TYR A 13 9.25 -2.53 11.35
N ALA A 14 9.61 -2.66 10.07
CA ALA A 14 9.94 -1.53 9.20
C ALA A 14 8.75 -0.58 9.00
N THR A 15 7.52 -1.11 8.94
CA THR A 15 6.29 -0.33 8.82
C THR A 15 6.04 0.49 10.08
N ILE A 16 6.17 -0.11 11.26
CA ILE A 16 6.05 0.58 12.55
C ILE A 16 7.13 1.65 12.73
N LYS A 17 8.35 1.41 12.22
CA LYS A 17 9.47 2.36 12.28
C LYS A 17 9.52 3.35 11.13
N SER A 18 8.60 3.26 10.17
CA SER A 18 8.57 4.13 9.00
C SER A 18 8.29 5.59 9.40
N PRO A 19 8.64 6.59 8.56
CA PRO A 19 8.44 8.00 8.89
C PRO A 19 6.99 8.42 8.59
N PHE A 20 6.13 7.47 8.24
CA PHE A 20 4.78 7.76 7.82
C PHE A 20 3.92 8.17 9.02
N HIS A 21 2.98 9.06 8.74
CA HIS A 21 1.95 9.41 9.72
C HIS A 21 1.23 8.14 10.18
N TYR A 22 0.83 8.14 11.46
CA TYR A 22 0.18 7.02 12.12
C TYR A 22 -0.94 6.38 11.29
N ASN A 23 -1.77 7.20 10.64
CA ASN A 23 -2.91 6.72 9.87
C ASN A 23 -2.49 5.86 8.66
N LEU A 24 -1.49 6.31 7.89
CA LEU A 24 -0.96 5.55 6.77
C LEU A 24 -0.26 4.26 7.22
N THR A 25 0.48 4.33 8.33
CA THR A 25 1.12 3.16 8.96
C THR A 25 0.07 2.13 9.38
N PHE A 26 -1.03 2.57 9.98
CA PHE A 26 -2.13 1.71 10.41
C PHE A 26 -2.81 1.01 9.22
N ILE A 27 -3.10 1.76 8.14
CA ILE A 27 -3.65 1.19 6.90
C ILE A 27 -2.68 0.15 6.32
N GLY A 28 -1.38 0.45 6.26
CA GLY A 28 -0.35 -0.49 5.82
C GLY A 28 -0.31 -1.77 6.64
N LEU A 29 -0.37 -1.66 7.97
CA LEU A 29 -0.40 -2.81 8.88
C LEU A 29 -1.68 -3.65 8.71
N PHE A 30 -2.83 -3.00 8.55
CA PHE A 30 -4.10 -3.67 8.28
C PHE A 30 -4.01 -4.53 7.00
N MET A 31 -3.43 -3.98 5.93
CA MET A 31 -3.24 -4.69 4.67
C MET A 31 -2.27 -5.87 4.80
N LEU A 32 -1.17 -5.69 5.54
CA LEU A 32 -0.21 -6.76 5.82
C LEU A 32 -0.85 -7.90 6.62
N LEU A 33 -1.65 -7.58 7.64
CA LEU A 33 -2.39 -8.58 8.41
C LEU A 33 -3.42 -9.31 7.54
N GLY A 34 -4.13 -8.61 6.66
CA GLY A 34 -5.05 -9.20 5.69
C GLY A 34 -4.38 -10.24 4.80
N TYR A 35 -3.12 -10.01 4.41
CA TYR A 35 -2.36 -10.99 3.60
C TYR A 35 -2.11 -12.30 4.34
N TYR A 36 -1.94 -12.28 5.66
CA TYR A 36 -1.81 -13.50 6.44
C TYR A 36 -3.09 -14.33 6.43
N PHE A 37 -4.24 -13.68 6.60
CA PHE A 37 -5.54 -14.36 6.47
C PHE A 37 -5.73 -14.97 5.08
N PHE A 38 -5.29 -14.27 4.03
CA PHE A 38 -5.26 -14.83 2.67
C PHE A 38 -4.40 -16.10 2.58
N LEU A 39 -3.18 -16.10 3.11
CA LEU A 39 -2.29 -17.25 3.07
C LEU A 39 -2.87 -18.47 3.79
N VAL A 40 -3.52 -18.25 4.94
CA VAL A 40 -4.22 -19.31 5.67
C VAL A 40 -5.36 -19.88 4.83
N GLY A 41 -6.21 -19.03 4.25
CA GLY A 41 -7.28 -19.47 3.35
C GLY A 41 -6.76 -20.22 2.12
N ARG A 42 -5.68 -19.75 1.51
CA ARG A 42 -5.06 -20.43 0.36
C ARG A 42 -4.49 -21.78 0.75
N PHE A 43 -3.82 -21.89 1.90
CA PHE A 43 -3.31 -23.16 2.42
C PHE A 43 -4.42 -24.19 2.59
N ILE A 44 -5.54 -23.81 3.22
CA ILE A 44 -6.71 -24.69 3.37
C ILE A 44 -7.22 -25.14 2.01
N THR A 45 -7.40 -24.21 1.07
CA THR A 45 -7.90 -24.52 -0.28
C THR A 45 -6.96 -25.46 -1.03
N CYS A 46 -5.64 -25.29 -0.91
CA CYS A 46 -4.66 -26.21 -1.52
C CYS A 46 -4.74 -27.63 -0.95
N LEU A 47 -5.08 -27.82 0.33
CA LEU A 47 -5.27 -29.17 0.90
C LEU A 47 -6.45 -29.90 0.25
N TYR A 48 -7.50 -29.17 -0.12
CA TYR A 48 -8.63 -29.72 -0.90
C TYR A 48 -8.24 -29.94 -2.37
N GLU A 49 -7.48 -29.04 -3.00
CA GLU A 49 -7.02 -29.18 -4.39
C GLU A 49 -6.10 -30.40 -4.58
N ILE A 50 -5.24 -30.70 -3.59
CA ILE A 50 -4.33 -31.88 -3.61
C ILE A 50 -5.09 -33.18 -3.30
N GLY A 51 -6.32 -33.09 -2.79
CA GLY A 51 -7.13 -34.24 -2.41
C GLY A 51 -6.76 -34.86 -1.06
N ILE A 52 -6.06 -34.13 -0.18
CA ILE A 52 -5.82 -34.55 1.22
C ILE A 52 -7.14 -34.56 1.99
N PHE A 53 -8.01 -33.58 1.73
CA PHE A 53 -9.37 -33.55 2.24
C PHE A 53 -10.38 -33.89 1.14
N SER A 54 -11.36 -34.73 1.48
CA SER A 54 -12.43 -35.12 0.57
C SER A 54 -13.51 -34.03 0.49
N LEU A 55 -14.04 -33.81 -0.72
CA LEU A 55 -15.19 -32.94 -0.98
C LEU A 55 -16.54 -33.62 -0.68
N LYS A 56 -16.55 -34.95 -0.46
CA LYS A 56 -17.76 -35.73 -0.24
C LYS A 56 -18.11 -35.86 1.24
N GLU A 57 -18.86 -34.91 1.77
CA GLU A 57 -19.90 -35.25 2.76
C GLU A 57 -21.21 -35.40 1.98
N GLN A 58 -21.41 -36.58 1.41
CA GLN A 58 -22.61 -36.92 0.65
C GLN A 58 -23.74 -37.20 1.64
N ASN A 59 -24.46 -36.14 2.05
CA ASN A 59 -25.80 -36.28 2.64
C ASN A 59 -26.84 -35.96 1.57
N ASP A 60 -27.88 -36.79 1.52
CA ASP A 60 -28.87 -36.86 0.46
C ASP A 60 -29.39 -35.50 -0.06
N GLY A 61 -29.20 -35.26 -1.36
CA GLY A 61 -29.95 -34.27 -2.14
C GLY A 61 -29.38 -32.85 -2.24
N ASN A 62 -28.50 -32.42 -1.33
CA ASN A 62 -27.87 -31.09 -1.38
C ASN A 62 -26.34 -31.20 -1.35
N GLU A 63 -25.65 -30.65 -2.35
CA GLU A 63 -24.20 -30.48 -2.33
C GLU A 63 -23.83 -29.46 -1.24
N ILE A 64 -23.62 -29.92 0.00
CA ILE A 64 -23.13 -29.06 1.08
C ILE A 64 -21.61 -29.01 0.96
N TYR A 65 -21.07 -27.86 0.56
CA TYR A 65 -19.64 -27.63 0.59
C TYR A 65 -19.12 -27.65 2.04
N PRO A 66 -17.96 -28.25 2.31
CA PRO A 66 -17.41 -28.31 3.65
C PRO A 66 -17.14 -26.90 4.18
N LEU A 67 -17.58 -26.62 5.41
CA LEU A 67 -17.44 -25.29 6.04
C LEU A 67 -16.01 -24.71 5.96
N PRO A 68 -14.92 -25.49 6.16
CA PRO A 68 -13.56 -24.97 6.01
C PRO A 68 -13.27 -24.39 4.62
N LEU A 69 -13.85 -24.97 3.55
CA LEU A 69 -13.67 -24.50 2.18
C LEU A 69 -14.42 -23.19 1.93
N ILE A 70 -15.64 -23.06 2.47
CA ILE A 70 -16.42 -21.81 2.37
C ILE A 70 -15.68 -20.68 3.12
N VAL A 71 -15.23 -20.95 4.34
CA VAL A 71 -14.48 -19.97 5.15
C VAL A 71 -13.17 -19.59 4.46
N SER A 72 -12.45 -20.55 3.89
CA SER A 72 -11.19 -20.28 3.18
C SER A 72 -11.40 -19.47 1.91
N SER A 73 -12.49 -19.69 1.17
CA SER A 73 -12.88 -18.88 0.02
C SER A 73 -13.25 -17.46 0.43
N LEU A 74 -14.04 -17.28 1.51
CA LEU A 74 -14.38 -15.96 2.04
C LEU A 74 -13.13 -15.16 2.43
N MET A 75 -12.16 -15.79 3.11
CA MET A 75 -10.89 -15.15 3.47
C MET A 75 -10.10 -14.68 2.23
N GLN A 76 -10.09 -15.49 1.17
CA GLN A 76 -9.38 -15.15 -0.07
C GLN A 76 -10.02 -13.99 -0.81
N PHE A 77 -11.34 -14.03 -1.03
CA PHE A 77 -12.05 -12.97 -1.73
C PHE A 77 -12.12 -11.68 -0.91
N PHE A 78 -12.15 -11.77 0.43
CA PHE A 78 -12.01 -10.61 1.31
C PHE A 78 -10.69 -9.89 1.06
N TYR A 79 -9.57 -10.62 1.07
CA TYR A 79 -8.26 -10.02 0.83
C TYR A 79 -8.11 -9.48 -0.61
N MET A 80 -8.67 -10.18 -1.60
CA MET A 80 -8.69 -9.67 -2.98
C MET A 80 -9.44 -8.33 -3.07
N GLY A 81 -10.55 -8.19 -2.35
CA GLY A 81 -11.25 -6.92 -2.17
C GLY A 81 -10.37 -5.84 -1.54
N CYS A 82 -9.67 -6.17 -0.44
CA CYS A 82 -8.75 -5.25 0.23
C CYS A 82 -7.62 -4.81 -0.71
N ALA A 83 -7.04 -5.75 -1.47
CA ALA A 83 -5.99 -5.48 -2.44
C ALA A 83 -6.45 -4.53 -3.55
N CYS A 84 -7.73 -4.62 -3.96
CA CYS A 84 -8.34 -3.68 -4.89
C CYS A 84 -8.60 -2.29 -4.25
N GLY A 85 -8.98 -2.25 -2.98
CA GLY A 85 -9.33 -1.02 -2.26
C GLY A 85 -8.14 -0.25 -1.67
N ILE A 86 -6.93 -0.81 -1.64
CA ILE A 86 -5.77 -0.18 -1.00
C ILE A 86 -5.41 1.20 -1.57
N SER A 87 -5.49 1.35 -2.90
CA SER A 87 -5.19 2.63 -3.56
C SER A 87 -6.20 3.71 -3.17
N LEU A 88 -7.47 3.33 -3.00
CA LEU A 88 -8.52 4.22 -2.53
C LEU A 88 -8.33 4.60 -1.06
N ALA A 89 -8.01 3.63 -0.20
CA ALA A 89 -7.71 3.87 1.21
C ALA A 89 -6.53 4.85 1.39
N ILE A 90 -5.47 4.67 0.61
CA ILE A 90 -4.33 5.60 0.57
C ILE A 90 -4.77 6.99 0.11
N ALA A 91 -5.57 7.09 -0.96
CA ALA A 91 -6.02 8.37 -1.48
C ALA A 91 -6.89 9.14 -0.46
N PHE A 92 -7.80 8.47 0.25
CA PHE A 92 -8.60 9.07 1.32
C PHE A 92 -7.74 9.56 2.49
N GLU A 93 -6.79 8.76 2.95
CA GLU A 93 -5.91 9.19 4.04
C GLU A 93 -5.05 10.41 3.61
N ARG A 94 -4.58 10.43 2.35
CA ARG A 94 -3.88 11.60 1.78
C ARG A 94 -4.78 12.83 1.64
N PHE A 95 -6.07 12.64 1.33
CA PHE A 95 -7.05 13.74 1.31
C PHE A 95 -7.17 14.39 2.69
N PHE A 96 -7.34 13.60 3.76
CA PHE A 96 -7.41 14.15 5.11
C PHE A 96 -6.09 14.80 5.56
N ALA A 97 -4.93 14.22 5.21
CA ALA A 97 -3.63 14.84 5.48
C ALA A 97 -3.48 16.20 4.77
N THR A 98 -4.07 16.34 3.57
CA THR A 98 -4.07 17.58 2.80
C THR A 98 -5.05 18.61 3.36
N TYR A 99 -6.28 18.18 3.69
CA TYR A 99 -7.33 19.05 4.21
C TYR A 99 -6.94 19.63 5.58
N TYR A 100 -6.28 18.82 6.41
CA TYR A 100 -5.90 19.19 7.76
C TYR A 100 -4.43 19.54 7.93
N VAL A 101 -3.76 19.95 6.86
CA VAL A 101 -2.31 20.17 6.83
C VAL A 101 -1.79 20.88 8.08
N ASP A 102 -2.41 22.01 8.47
CA ASP A 102 -1.99 22.86 9.60
C ASP A 102 -2.02 22.18 10.98
N THR A 103 -2.88 21.16 11.15
CA THR A 103 -3.17 20.53 12.45
C THR A 103 -2.91 19.03 12.48
N TYR A 104 -2.56 18.43 11.34
CA TYR A 104 -2.48 16.97 11.19
C TYR A 104 -1.46 16.33 12.12
N GLU A 105 -0.33 16.99 12.35
CA GLU A 105 0.72 16.48 13.25
C GLU A 105 0.46 16.79 14.73
N LYS A 106 -0.22 17.90 15.01
CA LYS A 106 -0.52 18.35 16.38
C LYS A 106 -1.60 17.47 17.03
N GLN A 107 -2.57 17.02 16.24
CA GLN A 107 -3.67 16.19 16.72
C GLN A 107 -3.62 14.81 16.06
N LYS A 108 -3.33 13.77 16.86
CA LYS A 108 -3.34 12.38 16.42
C LYS A 108 -4.78 11.91 16.15
N ARG A 109 -5.29 12.19 14.95
CA ARG A 109 -6.64 11.82 14.50
C ARG A 109 -6.70 10.37 14.04
N LYS A 110 -6.50 9.45 14.98
CA LYS A 110 -6.51 7.99 14.76
C LYS A 110 -7.85 7.47 14.22
N TRP A 111 -8.92 8.22 14.41
CA TRP A 111 -10.25 7.88 13.90
C TRP A 111 -10.30 7.84 12.37
N ILE A 112 -9.42 8.58 11.67
CA ILE A 112 -9.37 8.59 10.20
C ILE A 112 -9.00 7.21 9.67
N SER A 113 -7.90 6.62 10.16
CA SER A 113 -7.48 5.28 9.72
C SER A 113 -8.46 4.21 10.19
N LEU A 114 -9.05 4.37 11.38
CA LEU A 114 -10.10 3.45 11.86
C LEU A 114 -11.30 3.45 10.90
N LEU A 115 -11.81 4.63 10.55
CA LEU A 115 -12.95 4.79 9.64
C LEU A 115 -12.65 4.18 8.28
N VAL A 116 -11.51 4.51 7.68
CA VAL A 116 -11.10 3.97 6.37
C VAL A 116 -10.97 2.44 6.41
N CYS A 117 -10.36 1.88 7.45
CA CYS A 117 -10.24 0.42 7.59
C CYS A 117 -11.59 -0.25 7.87
N CYS A 118 -12.48 0.37 8.65
CA CYS A 118 -13.82 -0.16 8.91
C CYS A 118 -14.68 -0.18 7.64
N GLU A 119 -14.69 0.91 6.87
CA GLU A 119 -15.40 0.99 5.59
C GLU A 119 -14.86 -0.03 4.60
N LEU A 120 -13.52 -0.15 4.49
CA LEU A 120 -12.88 -1.14 3.64
C LEU A 120 -13.25 -2.56 4.07
N THR A 121 -13.19 -2.87 5.37
CA THR A 121 -13.55 -4.20 5.90
C THR A 121 -14.99 -4.56 5.58
N PHE A 122 -15.93 -3.62 5.76
CA PHE A 122 -17.34 -3.85 5.48
C PHE A 122 -17.58 -4.07 3.99
N ALA A 123 -17.03 -3.21 3.13
CA ALA A 123 -17.16 -3.33 1.68
C ALA A 123 -16.56 -4.64 1.15
N CYS A 124 -15.36 -5.01 1.62
CA CYS A 124 -14.69 -6.25 1.21
C CYS A 124 -15.37 -7.51 1.76
N GLY A 125 -15.95 -7.43 2.96
CA GLY A 125 -16.75 -8.53 3.53
C GLY A 125 -18.00 -8.80 2.70
N ILE A 126 -18.75 -7.75 2.34
CA ILE A 126 -19.91 -7.86 1.47
C ILE A 126 -19.50 -8.38 0.08
N SER A 127 -18.43 -7.84 -0.52
CA SER A 127 -18.00 -8.31 -1.84
C SER A 127 -17.58 -9.78 -1.84
N ALA A 128 -16.92 -10.25 -0.76
CA ALA A 128 -16.56 -11.65 -0.61
C ALA A 128 -17.80 -12.56 -0.55
N ILE A 129 -18.83 -12.17 0.22
CA ILE A 129 -20.09 -12.91 0.30
C ILE A 129 -20.76 -12.96 -1.07
N ILE A 130 -20.87 -11.82 -1.77
CA ILE A 130 -21.48 -11.75 -3.11
C ILE A 130 -20.78 -12.68 -4.10
N ILE A 131 -19.45 -12.75 -4.07
CA ILE A 131 -18.68 -13.62 -4.98
C ILE A 131 -18.83 -15.09 -4.60
N VAL A 132 -18.71 -15.44 -3.30
CA VAL A 132 -18.77 -16.84 -2.86
C VAL A 132 -20.15 -17.47 -3.09
N PHE A 133 -21.22 -16.70 -2.89
CA PHE A 133 -22.59 -17.16 -3.10
C PHE A 133 -23.15 -16.81 -4.48
N ASP A 134 -22.31 -16.30 -5.39
CA ASP A 134 -22.65 -15.96 -6.78
C ASP A 134 -23.91 -15.06 -6.92
N PHE A 135 -24.07 -14.09 -6.00
CA PHE A 135 -25.21 -13.17 -6.02
C PHE A 135 -25.13 -12.15 -7.17
N LEU A 136 -23.93 -11.90 -7.71
CA LEU A 136 -23.72 -11.04 -8.87
C LEU A 136 -22.74 -11.68 -9.85
N PRO A 137 -22.97 -11.53 -11.18
CA PRO A 137 -22.03 -12.00 -12.18
C PRO A 137 -20.62 -11.46 -11.95
N ILE A 138 -19.63 -12.35 -12.06
CA ILE A 138 -18.23 -12.03 -11.80
C ILE A 138 -17.70 -10.92 -12.73
N SER A 139 -18.22 -10.81 -13.95
CA SER A 139 -17.88 -9.73 -14.88
C SER A 139 -18.25 -8.34 -14.34
N ILE A 140 -19.39 -8.22 -13.64
CA ILE A 140 -19.81 -6.97 -13.01
C ILE A 140 -18.89 -6.66 -11.83
N MET A 141 -18.54 -7.65 -11.02
CA MET A 141 -17.62 -7.48 -9.89
C MET A 141 -16.21 -7.08 -10.35
N ALA A 142 -15.71 -7.70 -11.43
CA ALA A 142 -14.44 -7.34 -12.05
C ALA A 142 -14.46 -5.91 -12.60
N PHE A 143 -15.55 -5.50 -13.27
CA PHE A 143 -15.73 -4.13 -13.74
C PHE A 143 -15.73 -3.12 -12.58
N LEU A 144 -16.45 -3.40 -11.50
CA LEU A 144 -16.48 -2.55 -10.30
C LEU A 144 -15.07 -2.42 -9.67
N GLY A 145 -14.31 -3.51 -9.59
CA GLY A 145 -12.93 -3.48 -9.09
C GLY A 145 -12.01 -2.59 -9.93
N VAL A 146 -12.10 -2.68 -11.26
CA VAL A 146 -11.35 -1.81 -12.18
C VAL A 146 -11.82 -0.35 -12.06
N PHE A 147 -13.13 -0.12 -12.01
CA PHE A 147 -13.71 1.21 -11.85
C PHE A 147 -13.20 1.89 -10.57
N ILE A 148 -13.23 1.18 -9.44
CA ILE A 148 -12.71 1.67 -8.16
C ILE A 148 -11.21 1.99 -8.27
N SER A 149 -10.43 1.13 -8.93
CA SER A 149 -9.00 1.34 -9.14
C SER A 149 -8.74 2.62 -9.95
N CYS A 150 -9.46 2.81 -11.07
CA CYS A 150 -9.36 4.01 -11.90
C CYS A 150 -9.80 5.28 -11.15
N ALA A 151 -10.93 5.22 -10.44
CA ALA A 151 -11.42 6.33 -9.62
C ALA A 151 -10.41 6.72 -8.53
N SER A 152 -9.81 5.72 -7.86
CA SER A 152 -8.78 5.97 -6.85
C SER A 152 -7.53 6.63 -7.43
N PHE A 153 -7.08 6.22 -8.62
CA PHE A 153 -5.93 6.79 -9.30
C PHE A 153 -6.19 8.24 -9.69
N PHE A 154 -7.38 8.52 -10.25
CA PHE A 154 -7.77 9.87 -10.63
C PHE A 154 -7.88 10.79 -9.40
N PHE A 155 -8.54 10.31 -8.34
CA PHE A 155 -8.63 11.05 -7.07
C PHE A 155 -7.25 11.35 -6.50
N TYR A 156 -6.37 10.36 -6.48
CA TYR A 156 -4.98 10.52 -6.06
C TYR A 156 -4.21 11.55 -6.89
N LEU A 157 -4.37 11.52 -8.22
CA LEU A 157 -3.71 12.46 -9.14
C LEU A 157 -4.20 13.90 -8.90
N VAL A 158 -5.50 14.09 -8.71
CA VAL A 158 -6.09 15.39 -8.40
C VAL A 158 -5.49 15.95 -7.11
N LEU A 159 -5.42 15.13 -6.04
CA LEU A 159 -4.80 15.53 -4.77
C LEU A 159 -3.33 15.90 -4.94
N PHE A 160 -2.58 15.13 -5.75
CA PHE A 160 -1.18 15.42 -6.02
C PHE A 160 -1.00 16.78 -6.70
N ILE A 161 -1.83 17.06 -7.72
CA ILE A 161 -1.80 18.34 -8.46
C ILE A 161 -2.21 19.49 -7.53
N MET A 162 -3.26 19.32 -6.72
CA MET A 162 -3.72 20.33 -5.76
C MET A 162 -2.63 20.68 -4.75
N ASN A 163 -1.98 19.68 -4.14
CA ASN A 163 -0.89 19.89 -3.20
C ASN A 163 0.31 20.59 -3.85
N LYS A 164 0.67 20.18 -5.07
CA LYS A 164 1.76 20.79 -5.83
C LYS A 164 1.47 22.25 -6.16
N ARG A 165 0.26 22.56 -6.62
CA ARG A 165 -0.17 23.93 -6.92
C ARG A 165 -0.18 24.79 -5.66
N ARG A 166 -0.77 24.30 -4.56
CA ARG A 166 -0.80 25.01 -3.28
C ARG A 166 0.60 25.35 -2.79
N LEU A 167 1.55 24.42 -2.89
CA LEU A 167 2.95 24.68 -2.54
C LEU A 167 3.59 25.73 -3.44
N GLN A 168 3.35 25.67 -4.76
CA GLN A 168 3.88 26.64 -5.71
C GLN A 168 3.35 28.05 -5.49
N THR A 169 2.04 28.20 -5.25
CA THR A 169 1.42 29.51 -4.92
C THR A 169 2.04 30.10 -3.68
N ILE A 170 2.15 29.30 -2.61
CA ILE A 170 2.75 29.72 -1.35
C ILE A 170 4.24 30.08 -1.52
N GLN A 171 4.98 29.46 -2.46
CA GLN A 171 6.38 29.80 -2.73
C GLN A 171 6.55 31.08 -3.58
N GLN A 172 5.63 31.33 -4.52
CA GLN A 172 5.67 32.49 -5.41
C GLN A 172 5.21 33.76 -4.72
N GLU A 173 4.16 33.67 -3.90
CA GLU A 173 3.75 34.76 -3.02
C GLU A 173 4.79 34.83 -1.89
N ARG A 174 5.65 35.86 -1.91
CA ARG A 174 6.53 36.21 -0.78
C ARG A 174 5.69 36.71 0.40
N VAL A 175 4.85 35.84 0.95
CA VAL A 175 4.10 36.14 2.15
C VAL A 175 5.07 35.91 3.31
N ASP A 176 5.54 36.99 3.91
CA ASP A 176 6.48 37.01 5.05
C ASP A 176 5.84 36.52 6.37
N ASP A 177 4.83 35.64 6.30
CA ASP A 177 4.12 35.15 7.48
C ASP A 177 4.76 33.87 8.05
N VAL A 178 5.08 33.88 9.33
CA VAL A 178 5.64 32.74 10.09
C VAL A 178 4.74 31.49 10.00
N TYR A 179 3.43 31.69 9.84
CA TYR A 179 2.46 30.60 9.63
C TYR A 179 2.60 29.90 8.28
N THR A 180 3.25 30.50 7.28
CA THR A 180 3.43 29.87 5.96
C THR A 180 4.55 28.83 5.96
N LEU A 181 5.53 28.93 6.87
CA LEU A 181 6.69 28.04 6.87
C LEU A 181 6.33 26.60 7.28
N SER A 182 5.57 26.43 8.36
CA SER A 182 5.12 25.11 8.82
C SER A 182 4.23 24.43 7.78
N VAL A 183 3.34 25.20 7.14
CA VAL A 183 2.46 24.71 6.06
C VAL A 183 3.27 24.31 4.82
N ARG A 184 4.27 25.10 4.43
CA ARG A 184 5.22 24.75 3.34
C ARG A 184 5.93 23.44 3.64
N PHE A 185 6.44 23.27 4.85
CA PHE A 185 7.12 22.06 5.27
C PHE A 185 6.19 20.84 5.19
N GLN A 186 4.99 20.93 5.77
CA GLN A 186 4.01 19.85 5.78
C GLN A 186 3.50 19.50 4.37
N LEU A 187 3.29 20.48 3.50
CA LEU A 187 2.95 20.23 2.10
C LEU A 187 4.09 19.55 1.33
N SER A 188 5.33 19.98 1.54
CA SER A 188 6.51 19.37 0.94
C SER A 188 6.68 17.92 1.37
N GLU A 189 6.51 17.64 2.66
CA GLU A 189 6.53 16.28 3.20
C GLU A 189 5.39 15.42 2.64
N ASN A 190 4.17 15.95 2.60
CA ASN A 190 3.03 15.26 2.00
C ASN A 190 3.28 14.91 0.53
N LEU A 191 3.82 15.82 -0.28
CA LEU A 191 4.17 15.58 -1.68
C LEU A 191 5.29 14.54 -1.83
N LYS A 192 6.27 14.54 -0.92
CA LYS A 192 7.31 13.51 -0.88
C LYS A 192 6.70 12.13 -0.61
N VAL A 193 5.86 12.01 0.41
CA VAL A 193 5.15 10.76 0.73
C VAL A 193 4.26 10.32 -0.43
N MET A 194 3.52 11.24 -1.06
CA MET A 194 2.74 10.92 -2.25
C MET A 194 3.66 10.41 -3.38
N THR A 195 4.77 11.07 -3.67
CA THR A 195 5.69 10.60 -4.73
C THR A 195 6.16 9.16 -4.48
N LEU A 196 6.37 8.76 -3.22
CA LEU A 196 6.69 7.38 -2.84
C LEU A 196 5.51 6.43 -3.09
N LEU A 197 4.31 6.80 -2.65
CA LEU A 197 3.10 5.99 -2.78
C LEU A 197 2.59 5.90 -4.23
N ARG A 198 3.02 6.79 -5.13
CA ARG A 198 2.65 6.74 -6.55
C ARG A 198 2.97 5.40 -7.19
N ASN A 199 4.14 4.83 -6.90
CA ASN A 199 4.54 3.53 -7.45
C ASN A 199 3.61 2.41 -6.96
N VAL A 200 3.19 2.49 -5.70
CA VAL A 200 2.25 1.55 -5.07
C VAL A 200 0.88 1.65 -5.74
N VAL A 201 0.36 2.85 -5.94
CA VAL A 201 -0.94 3.09 -6.58
C VAL A 201 -0.93 2.61 -8.04
N ILE A 202 0.12 2.92 -8.80
CA ILE A 202 0.25 2.49 -10.22
C ILE A 202 0.33 0.96 -10.30
N PHE A 203 1.21 0.35 -9.51
CA PHE A 203 1.36 -1.11 -9.52
C PHE A 203 0.06 -1.81 -9.12
N SER A 204 -0.61 -1.32 -8.06
CA SER A 204 -1.90 -1.86 -7.62
C SER A 204 -2.94 -1.77 -8.74
N GLY A 205 -3.08 -0.61 -9.38
CA GLY A 205 -4.03 -0.42 -10.49
C GLY A 205 -3.76 -1.32 -11.70
N VAL A 206 -2.50 -1.46 -12.12
CA VAL A 206 -2.11 -2.33 -13.25
C VAL A 206 -2.40 -3.79 -12.94
N ASN A 207 -2.07 -4.27 -11.74
CA ASN A 207 -2.36 -5.64 -11.36
C ASN A 207 -3.87 -5.90 -11.27
N ASN A 208 -4.64 -4.98 -10.69
CA ASN A 208 -6.09 -5.12 -10.62
C ASN A 208 -6.71 -5.22 -12.03
N PHE A 209 -6.20 -4.44 -12.99
CA PHE A 209 -6.65 -4.51 -14.38
C PHE A 209 -6.33 -5.85 -15.03
N VAL A 210 -5.08 -6.33 -14.90
CA VAL A 210 -4.66 -7.65 -15.42
C VAL A 210 -5.50 -8.77 -14.80
N MET A 211 -5.71 -8.71 -13.49
CA MET A 211 -6.50 -9.69 -12.75
C MET A 211 -7.97 -9.71 -13.15
N ALA A 212 -8.58 -8.54 -13.31
CA ALA A 212 -9.96 -8.41 -13.78
C ALA A 212 -10.14 -8.98 -15.19
N PHE A 213 -9.17 -8.74 -16.08
CA PHE A 213 -9.17 -9.32 -17.42
C PHE A 213 -9.11 -10.85 -17.36
N ILE A 214 -8.11 -11.42 -16.67
CA ILE A 214 -7.96 -12.88 -16.55
C ILE A 214 -9.21 -13.51 -15.93
N LEU A 215 -9.73 -12.93 -14.85
CA LEU A 215 -10.91 -13.43 -14.13
C LEU A 215 -12.16 -13.46 -15.02
N THR A 216 -12.37 -12.42 -15.84
CA THR A 216 -13.53 -12.33 -16.73
C THR A 216 -13.52 -13.43 -17.79
N PHE A 217 -12.35 -13.72 -18.40
CA PHE A 217 -12.22 -14.80 -19.37
C PHE A 217 -12.29 -16.18 -18.72
N TYR A 218 -11.64 -16.35 -17.57
CA TYR A 218 -11.64 -17.60 -16.81
C TYR A 218 -13.07 -18.01 -16.41
N MET A 219 -13.89 -17.06 -15.94
CA MET A 219 -15.26 -17.31 -15.48
C MET A 219 -16.32 -17.23 -16.59
N SER A 220 -15.94 -16.93 -17.83
CA SER A 220 -16.87 -16.89 -18.95
C SER A 220 -17.27 -18.30 -19.38
N LYS A 221 -18.57 -18.61 -19.30
CA LYS A 221 -19.14 -19.91 -19.70
C LYS A 221 -18.84 -20.25 -21.17
N SER A 222 -19.05 -19.29 -22.07
CA SER A 222 -18.80 -19.46 -23.51
C SER A 222 -17.32 -19.76 -23.79
N PHE A 223 -16.40 -19.08 -23.09
CA PHE A 223 -14.96 -19.30 -23.25
C PHE A 223 -14.55 -20.68 -22.72
N LYS A 224 -15.10 -21.11 -21.58
CA LYS A 224 -14.83 -22.42 -20.99
C LYS A 224 -15.29 -23.58 -21.89
N GLU A 225 -16.45 -23.44 -22.53
CA GLU A 225 -16.98 -24.43 -23.47
C GLU A 225 -16.15 -24.49 -24.77
N THR A 226 -15.69 -23.35 -25.27
CA THR A 226 -14.94 -23.28 -26.54
C THR A 226 -13.47 -23.68 -26.37
N HIS A 227 -12.85 -23.31 -25.24
CA HIS A 227 -11.41 -23.49 -24.99
C HIS A 227 -11.11 -23.99 -23.56
N PRO A 228 -11.43 -25.26 -23.25
CA PRO A 228 -11.29 -25.81 -21.90
C PRO A 228 -9.83 -25.85 -21.41
N VAL A 229 -8.87 -26.12 -22.31
CA VAL A 229 -7.43 -26.11 -21.98
C VAL A 229 -6.93 -24.71 -21.66
N ALA A 230 -7.37 -23.69 -22.41
CA ALA A 230 -7.00 -22.30 -22.14
C ALA A 230 -7.55 -21.82 -20.79
N CYS A 231 -8.75 -22.28 -20.40
CA CYS A 231 -9.35 -21.99 -19.10
C CYS A 231 -8.46 -22.47 -17.93
N LEU A 232 -7.83 -23.65 -18.06
CA LEU A 232 -6.88 -24.15 -17.05
C LEU A 232 -5.64 -23.26 -16.94
N TYR A 233 -5.07 -22.82 -18.06
CA TYR A 233 -3.94 -21.89 -18.05
C TYR A 233 -4.29 -20.52 -17.46
N LEU A 234 -5.50 -20.01 -17.74
CA LEU A 234 -5.99 -18.77 -17.14
C LEU A 234 -6.19 -18.89 -15.63
N HIS A 235 -6.71 -20.03 -15.16
CA HIS A 235 -6.84 -20.31 -13.73
C HIS A 235 -5.47 -20.33 -13.04
N PHE A 236 -4.49 -21.01 -13.63
CA PHE A 236 -3.11 -21.01 -13.14
C PHE A 236 -2.50 -19.61 -13.13
N ALA A 237 -2.65 -18.86 -14.23
CA ALA A 237 -2.15 -17.50 -14.35
C ALA A 237 -2.76 -16.55 -13.32
N PHE A 238 -4.07 -16.65 -13.08
CA PHE A 238 -4.77 -15.88 -12.06
C PHE A 238 -4.18 -16.13 -10.67
N ASN A 239 -4.09 -17.40 -10.26
CA ASN A 239 -3.53 -17.78 -8.96
C ASN A 239 -2.07 -17.32 -8.81
N PHE A 240 -1.28 -17.46 -9.87
CA PHE A 240 0.10 -17.00 -9.90
C PHE A 240 0.20 -15.48 -9.73
N CYS A 241 -0.64 -14.71 -10.43
CA CYS A 241 -0.72 -13.25 -10.29
C CYS A 241 -1.13 -12.82 -8.88
N VAL A 242 -2.10 -13.49 -8.23
CA VAL A 242 -2.47 -13.19 -6.82
C VAL A 242 -1.26 -13.38 -5.89
N ILE A 243 -0.54 -14.49 -6.03
CA ILE A 243 0.61 -14.80 -5.16
C ILE A 243 1.74 -13.79 -5.41
N ILE A 244 2.05 -13.51 -6.67
CA ILE A 244 3.08 -12.55 -7.06
C ILE A 244 2.74 -11.13 -6.61
N TYR A 245 1.46 -10.74 -6.62
CA TYR A 245 1.01 -9.40 -6.26
C TYR A 245 1.57 -8.98 -4.89
N SER A 246 1.34 -9.79 -3.86
CA SER A 246 1.79 -9.47 -2.50
C SER A 246 3.32 -9.44 -2.39
N PHE A 247 4.02 -10.36 -3.08
CA PHE A 247 5.48 -10.39 -3.07
C PHE A 247 6.09 -9.15 -3.76
N LEU A 248 5.59 -8.78 -4.93
CA LEU A 248 6.05 -7.60 -5.66
C LEU A 248 5.67 -6.30 -4.94
N MET A 249 4.52 -6.23 -4.28
CA MET A 249 4.14 -5.09 -3.44
C MET A 249 5.16 -4.85 -2.33
N LEU A 250 5.60 -5.92 -1.65
CA LEU A 250 6.64 -5.83 -0.63
C LEU A 250 7.97 -5.34 -1.20
N ILE A 251 8.38 -5.85 -2.36
CA ILE A 251 9.58 -5.37 -3.07
C ILE A 251 9.43 -3.88 -3.38
N ILE A 252 8.34 -3.46 -4.01
CA ILE A 252 8.11 -2.04 -4.37
C ILE A 252 8.14 -1.15 -3.13
N MET A 253 7.55 -1.58 -2.01
CA MET A 253 7.60 -0.84 -0.75
C MET A 253 9.02 -0.72 -0.21
N VAL A 254 9.78 -1.83 -0.17
CA VAL A 254 11.18 -1.83 0.26
C VAL A 254 12.00 -0.89 -0.61
N PHE A 255 11.89 -0.98 -1.93
CA PHE A 255 12.67 -0.16 -2.86
C PHE A 255 12.22 1.29 -2.92
N SER A 256 10.95 1.60 -2.67
CA SER A 256 10.45 2.98 -2.69
C SER A 256 10.87 3.73 -1.43
N VAL A 257 10.85 3.10 -0.25
CA VAL A 257 11.05 3.79 1.02
C VAL A 257 12.46 3.53 1.58
N LYS A 258 13.28 4.59 1.66
CA LYS A 258 14.68 4.51 2.16
C LYS A 258 14.81 3.77 3.50
N GLN A 259 13.92 4.03 4.45
CA GLN A 259 13.97 3.38 5.76
C GLN A 259 13.74 1.86 5.67
N TYR A 260 12.79 1.43 4.84
CA TYR A 260 12.57 0.00 4.60
C TYR A 260 13.79 -0.62 3.93
N ARG A 261 14.45 0.05 2.98
CA ARG A 261 15.74 -0.42 2.43
C ARG A 261 16.77 -0.61 3.53
N VAL A 262 16.99 0.40 4.38
CA VAL A 262 18.02 0.33 5.43
C VAL A 262 17.77 -0.85 6.38
N TYR A 263 16.52 -1.08 6.81
CA TYR A 263 16.17 -2.23 7.66
C TYR A 263 16.25 -3.56 6.90
N PHE A 264 15.81 -3.63 5.64
CA PHE A 264 15.85 -4.85 4.86
C PHE A 264 17.29 -5.30 4.58
N PHE A 265 18.18 -4.35 4.25
CA PHE A 265 19.61 -4.59 4.04
C PHE A 265 20.44 -4.58 5.34
N SER A 266 19.82 -4.37 6.52
CA SER A 266 20.50 -4.61 7.80
C SER A 266 20.64 -6.10 8.10
N LEU A 267 19.78 -6.95 7.52
CA LEU A 267 19.94 -8.40 7.60
C LEU A 267 21.19 -8.86 6.85
N ARG A 268 22.08 -9.54 7.56
CA ARG A 268 23.37 -10.02 7.01
C ARG A 268 23.18 -10.91 5.78
N PHE A 269 22.22 -11.82 5.82
CA PHE A 269 21.91 -12.72 4.70
C PHE A 269 21.46 -11.93 3.45
N VAL A 270 20.48 -11.03 3.61
CA VAL A 270 19.97 -10.20 2.51
C VAL A 270 21.07 -9.33 1.92
N ARG A 271 21.89 -8.72 2.77
CA ARG A 271 23.04 -7.92 2.33
C ARG A 271 23.99 -8.77 1.48
N VAL A 272 24.41 -9.93 1.94
CA VAL A 272 25.36 -10.77 1.19
C VAL A 272 24.78 -11.20 -0.17
N VAL A 273 23.49 -11.56 -0.22
CA VAL A 273 22.84 -12.05 -1.44
C VAL A 273 22.52 -10.93 -2.43
N MET A 274 22.02 -9.79 -1.97
CA MET A 274 21.48 -8.71 -2.81
C MET A 274 22.47 -7.57 -3.07
N TYR A 275 23.55 -7.44 -2.29
CA TYR A 275 24.57 -6.40 -2.50
C TYR A 275 25.26 -6.45 -3.88
N PRO A 276 25.53 -7.62 -4.51
CA PRO A 276 26.07 -7.67 -5.86
C PRO A 276 25.12 -7.07 -6.92
N LEU A 277 23.81 -7.27 -6.73
CA LEU A 277 22.76 -6.83 -7.66
C LEU A 277 22.39 -5.35 -7.47
N VAL A 278 22.32 -4.90 -6.22
CA VAL A 278 21.67 -3.63 -5.87
C VAL A 278 22.61 -2.67 -5.11
N GLY A 279 23.73 -3.17 -4.58
CA GLY A 279 24.67 -2.39 -3.77
C GLY A 279 25.29 -1.20 -4.49
N ARG A 280 25.46 -1.29 -5.82
CA ARG A 280 25.93 -0.16 -6.65
C ARG A 280 24.92 0.97 -6.78
N CYS A 281 23.61 0.67 -6.76
CA CYS A 281 22.56 1.69 -6.87
C CYS A 281 22.37 2.50 -5.59
N PHE A 282 22.75 1.95 -4.43
CA PHE A 282 22.49 2.54 -3.11
C PHE A 282 23.76 2.73 -2.26
N GLN A 283 24.92 2.76 -2.92
CA GLN A 283 26.23 2.82 -2.26
C GLN A 283 26.35 4.02 -1.31
N GLY A 284 25.81 5.19 -1.69
CA GLY A 284 25.78 6.39 -0.85
C GLY A 284 24.85 6.33 0.37
N GLU A 285 23.85 5.44 0.37
CA GLU A 285 22.91 5.29 1.51
C GLU A 285 23.43 4.34 2.58
N PHE A 286 24.28 3.38 2.21
CA PHE A 286 24.88 2.42 3.13
C PHE A 286 26.25 2.88 3.68
N SER A 287 26.92 3.81 2.99
CA SER A 287 28.16 4.44 3.45
C SER A 287 27.93 5.56 4.47
N GLN A 288 26.70 6.09 4.57
CA GLN A 288 26.32 6.87 5.74
C GLN A 288 26.25 5.93 6.94
N GLN A 289 27.37 5.85 7.68
CA GLN A 289 27.34 5.53 9.11
C GLN A 289 26.11 6.20 9.68
N GLN A 290 25.20 5.37 10.21
CA GLN A 290 24.11 5.73 11.13
C GLN A 290 24.12 7.23 11.34
N THR A 291 23.49 7.99 10.41
CA THR A 291 23.39 9.45 10.56
C THR A 291 22.90 9.57 11.96
N GLN A 292 23.74 10.11 12.86
CA GLN A 292 23.34 10.37 14.23
C GLN A 292 21.93 10.91 14.06
N GLN A 293 20.95 10.29 14.72
CA GLN A 293 19.70 10.98 14.93
C GLN A 293 20.16 12.27 15.60
N LEU A 294 20.37 13.32 14.80
CA LEU A 294 20.44 14.67 15.26
C LEU A 294 19.18 14.71 16.09
N THR A 295 19.39 14.81 17.40
CA THR A 295 18.28 14.92 18.33
C THR A 295 17.40 16.03 17.75
N ILE A 296 16.08 16.02 17.92
CA ILE A 296 15.21 17.09 17.38
C ILE A 296 15.84 18.48 17.64
N ARG A 297 16.53 18.61 18.79
CA ARG A 297 17.42 19.71 19.17
C ARG A 297 18.51 20.09 18.15
N ASP A 298 19.24 19.15 17.57
CA ASP A 298 20.35 19.43 16.65
C ASP A 298 19.87 19.74 15.22
N GLU A 299 18.76 19.13 14.76
CA GLU A 299 18.08 19.59 13.52
C GLU A 299 17.51 21.00 13.72
N THR A 300 16.92 21.26 14.89
CA THR A 300 16.41 22.58 15.27
C THR A 300 17.54 23.60 15.35
N ASN A 301 18.67 23.25 15.94
CA ASN A 301 19.85 24.13 16.02
C ASN A 301 20.42 24.39 14.63
N CYS A 302 20.59 23.37 13.78
CA CYS A 302 21.09 23.58 12.43
C CYS A 302 20.13 24.45 11.59
N TYR A 303 18.82 24.32 11.81
CA TYR A 303 17.82 25.19 11.21
C TYR A 303 17.94 26.64 11.71
N PHE A 304 18.07 26.84 13.02
CA PHE A 304 18.21 28.17 13.62
C PHE A 304 19.57 28.84 13.33
N ASP A 305 20.64 28.07 13.18
CA ASP A 305 21.96 28.57 12.77
C ASP A 305 21.94 29.04 11.30
N ASN A 306 21.27 28.27 10.43
CA ASN A 306 21.01 28.71 9.06
C ASN A 306 20.09 29.94 9.02
N LEU A 307 19.12 30.03 9.94
CA LEU A 307 18.25 31.19 10.03
C LEU A 307 19.01 32.43 10.52
N SER A 308 19.90 32.29 11.52
CA SER A 308 20.70 33.40 12.04
C SER A 308 21.66 33.90 10.97
N SER A 309 22.37 33.02 10.28
CA SER A 309 23.30 33.42 9.22
C SER A 309 22.61 34.15 8.06
N GLN A 310 21.39 33.74 7.70
CA GLN A 310 20.56 34.47 6.73
C GLN A 310 20.07 35.82 7.25
N TRP A 311 19.78 35.92 8.55
CA TRP A 311 19.37 37.15 9.21
C TRP A 311 20.52 38.16 9.29
N ASP A 312 21.70 37.71 9.69
CA ASP A 312 22.93 38.50 9.80
C ASP A 312 23.36 39.05 8.43
N ALA A 313 23.32 38.20 7.39
CA ALA A 313 23.59 38.62 6.02
C ALA A 313 22.61 39.72 5.53
N LYS A 314 21.35 39.68 5.98
CA LYS A 314 20.35 40.70 5.64
C LYS A 314 20.61 42.02 6.37
N PHE A 315 21.03 41.97 7.62
CA PHE A 315 21.40 43.16 8.41
C PHE A 315 22.68 43.83 7.92
N GLU A 316 23.67 43.07 7.45
CA GLU A 316 24.87 43.65 6.84
C GLU A 316 24.58 44.41 5.54
N VAL A 317 23.58 43.98 4.77
CA VAL A 317 23.14 44.68 3.55
C VAL A 317 22.41 45.98 3.89
N VAL A 318 21.62 46.00 4.97
CA VAL A 318 20.89 47.19 5.42
C VAL A 318 21.82 48.23 6.05
N ASN A 319 22.86 47.81 6.79
CA ASN A 319 23.84 48.72 7.40
C ASN A 319 24.87 49.30 6.40
N LYS A 320 24.87 48.85 5.14
CA LYS A 320 25.74 49.35 4.06
C LYS A 320 25.04 50.33 3.12
N GLN A 321 23.77 50.66 3.36
CA GLN A 321 23.02 51.74 2.68
C GLN A 321 22.92 52.98 3.58
#